data_AF-A0A3D3XV95-F1
#
_entry.id   AF-A0A3D3XV95-F1
#
_cell.length_a   1.000
_cell.length_b   1.000
_cell.length_c   1.000
_cell.angle_alpha   90.00
_cell.angle_beta   90.00
_cell.angle_gamma   90.00
#
_symmetry.space_group_name_H-M   'P 1'
#
loop_
_entity.id
_entity.type
_entity.pdbx_description
1 polymer ?
#
loop_
_entity_poly.entity_id
_entity_poly.type
_entity_poly.pdbx_seq_one_letter_code
_entity_poly.pdbx_strand_id
1 'polypeptide(L)'
;MTTLGYGKGQQHEAWLGLVDEDIIEPDLPIIDPHHHLWHRPDSTYLLTELVADVTSGHRVIGTVFAECRSMYRELGPEYLKPVGESEFVVGIA
;
A
#
# COMPACT_ATOMS: atom_id res chain seq x y z
N MET A 1 -12.49 14.69 0.28
CA MET A 1 -12.06 14.73 -1.14
C MET A 1 -10.76 15.52 -1.26
N THR A 2 -9.66 14.99 -0.73
CA THR A 2 -8.32 15.52 -0.98
C THR A 2 -7.58 14.47 -1.78
N THR A 3 -7.92 14.41 -3.06
CA THR A 3 -7.24 13.57 -4.04
C THR A 3 -5.90 14.24 -4.31
N LEU A 4 -4.87 13.91 -3.54
CA LEU A 4 -3.49 14.04 -4.02
C LEU A 4 -3.44 13.14 -5.27
N GLY A 5 -3.55 13.76 -6.43
CA GLY A 5 -4.02 13.18 -7.69
C GLY A 5 -3.06 12.19 -8.36
N TYR A 6 -2.65 11.16 -7.63
CA TYR A 6 -1.74 10.12 -8.08
C TYR A 6 -2.35 8.71 -7.91
N GLY A 7 -3.68 8.60 -7.85
CA GLY A 7 -4.37 7.31 -7.98
C GLY A 7 -4.25 6.80 -9.42
N LYS A 8 -4.28 5.47 -9.62
CA LYS A 8 -4.18 4.83 -10.94
C LYS A 8 -5.33 5.19 -11.91
N GLY A 9 -6.32 5.96 -11.45
CA GLY A 9 -7.36 6.61 -12.25
C GLY A 9 -8.58 5.72 -12.51
N GLN A 10 -9.66 6.32 -12.99
CA GLN A 10 -10.96 5.64 -13.19
C GLN A 10 -10.88 4.43 -14.14
N GLN A 11 -10.00 4.46 -15.14
CA GLN A 11 -9.82 3.32 -16.05
C GLN A 11 -9.22 2.10 -15.35
N HIS A 12 -8.33 2.31 -14.37
CA HIS A 12 -7.76 1.22 -13.59
C HIS A 12 -8.82 0.58 -12.68
N GLU A 13 -9.60 1.40 -11.98
CA GLU A 13 -10.69 0.92 -11.13
C GLU A 13 -11.76 0.16 -11.93
N ALA A 14 -12.11 0.68 -13.12
CA ALA A 14 -13.05 0.01 -14.02
C ALA A 14 -12.53 -1.35 -14.50
N TRP A 15 -11.20 -1.51 -14.65
CA TRP A 15 -10.58 -2.78 -15.00
C TRP A 15 -10.58 -3.77 -13.82
N LEU A 16 -10.27 -3.30 -12.60
CA LEU A 16 -10.33 -4.15 -11.39
C LEU A 16 -11.74 -4.67 -11.12
N GLY A 17 -12.77 -3.85 -11.35
CA GLY A 17 -14.17 -4.21 -11.15
C GLY A 17 -14.79 -5.10 -12.24
N LEU A 18 -14.01 -5.66 -13.17
CA LEU A 18 -14.53 -6.53 -14.22
C LEU A 18 -14.99 -7.91 -13.69
N VAL A 19 -14.43 -8.35 -12.57
CA VAL A 19 -14.72 -9.65 -11.95
C VAL A 19 -14.85 -9.46 -10.46
N ASP A 20 -15.89 -10.05 -9.88
CA ASP A 20 -16.13 -10.14 -8.44
C ASP A 20 -16.24 -11.62 -8.09
N GLU A 21 -15.40 -12.07 -7.16
CA GLU A 21 -15.33 -13.47 -6.73
C GLU A 21 -15.77 -13.62 -5.27
N ASP A 22 -16.48 -14.70 -4.96
CA ASP A 22 -16.91 -14.99 -3.60
C ASP A 22 -15.72 -15.22 -2.67
N ILE A 23 -15.77 -14.62 -1.49
CA ILE A 23 -14.74 -14.79 -0.45
C ILE A 23 -14.83 -16.20 0.14
N ILE A 24 -13.76 -16.96 -0.02
CA ILE A 24 -13.60 -18.28 0.56
C ILE A 24 -13.04 -18.14 1.98
N GLU A 25 -13.64 -18.86 2.94
CA GLU A 25 -13.22 -18.89 4.35
C GLU A 25 -13.04 -17.48 4.96
N PRO A 26 -14.09 -16.64 4.99
CA PRO A 26 -14.00 -15.24 5.39
C PRO A 26 -13.45 -15.04 6.82
N ASP A 27 -13.61 -16.04 7.69
CA ASP A 27 -13.14 -15.99 9.08
C ASP A 27 -11.68 -16.44 9.26
N LEU A 28 -11.03 -16.99 8.22
CA LEU A 28 -9.65 -17.47 8.31
C LEU A 28 -8.70 -16.28 8.52
N PRO A 29 -7.94 -16.24 9.63
CA PRO A 29 -6.98 -15.16 9.85
C PRO A 29 -5.82 -15.25 8.86
N ILE A 30 -5.57 -14.15 8.14
CA ILE A 30 -4.52 -14.04 7.12
C ILE A 30 -3.49 -13.01 7.55
N ILE A 31 -2.21 -13.29 7.27
CA ILE A 31 -1.15 -12.28 7.23
C ILE A 31 -0.84 -12.04 5.76
N ASP A 32 -0.98 -10.80 5.28
CA ASP A 32 -0.43 -10.42 3.98
C ASP A 32 1.10 -10.34 4.11
N PRO A 33 1.86 -11.27 3.49
CA PRO A 33 3.28 -11.36 3.72
C PRO A 33 4.09 -10.31 2.94
N HIS A 34 3.46 -9.53 2.04
CA HIS A 34 4.21 -8.62 1.18
C HIS A 34 3.32 -7.55 0.56
N HIS A 35 3.45 -6.32 1.06
CA HIS A 35 2.97 -5.13 0.35
C HIS A 35 4.06 -4.05 0.32
N HIS A 36 3.83 -3.04 -0.51
CA HIS A 36 4.66 -1.86 -0.60
C HIS A 36 3.80 -0.63 -0.29
N LEU A 37 4.46 0.47 0.07
CA LEU A 37 3.84 1.79 0.23
C LEU A 37 4.69 2.77 -0.55
N TRP A 38 4.10 3.46 -1.51
CA TRP A 38 4.82 4.40 -2.35
C TRP A 38 4.00 5.62 -2.72
N HIS A 39 4.74 6.71 -2.96
CA HIS A 39 4.22 7.91 -3.59
C HIS A 39 5.02 8.20 -4.85
N ARG A 40 4.42 8.00 -6.02
CA ARG A 40 5.03 8.25 -7.34
C ARG A 40 4.09 9.08 -8.22
N PRO A 41 4.62 9.86 -9.19
CA PRO A 41 3.81 10.74 -10.03
C PRO A 41 2.71 10.05 -10.85
N ASP A 42 2.81 8.75 -11.09
CA ASP A 42 1.92 7.94 -11.91
C ASP A 42 1.19 6.86 -11.10
N SER A 43 1.54 6.69 -9.82
CA SER A 43 1.01 5.63 -8.97
C SER A 43 1.28 5.96 -7.50
N THR A 44 0.23 6.05 -6.71
CA THR A 44 0.29 6.18 -5.25
C THR A 44 -0.46 5.01 -4.65
N TYR A 45 0.17 4.40 -3.66
CA TYR A 45 -0.40 3.35 -2.85
C TYR A 45 0.14 3.53 -1.44
N LEU A 46 -0.64 4.16 -0.57
CA LEU A 46 -0.29 4.46 0.81
C LEU A 46 -1.31 3.78 1.74
N LEU A 47 -1.38 4.23 2.99
CA LEU A 47 -2.25 3.59 3.99
C LEU A 47 -3.72 3.56 3.57
N THR A 48 -4.23 4.60 2.89
CA THR A 48 -5.63 4.65 2.46
C THR A 48 -5.96 3.51 1.50
N GLU A 49 -5.11 3.29 0.50
CA GLU A 49 -5.28 2.22 -0.48
C GLU A 49 -5.09 0.85 0.18
N LEU A 50 -4.08 0.68 1.02
CA LEU A 50 -3.87 -0.56 1.77
C LEU A 50 -5.08 -0.92 2.65
N VAL A 51 -5.62 0.04 3.39
CA VAL A 51 -6.79 -0.18 4.25
C VAL A 51 -8.00 -0.61 3.42
N ALA A 52 -8.23 0.00 2.26
CA ALA A 52 -9.30 -0.43 1.37
C ALA A 52 -9.15 -1.90 0.94
N ASP A 53 -7.92 -2.31 0.58
CA ASP A 53 -7.65 -3.68 0.14
C ASP A 53 -7.77 -4.70 1.29
N VAL A 54 -7.17 -4.44 2.45
CA VAL A 54 -7.19 -5.38 3.59
C VAL A 54 -8.53 -5.45 4.31
N THR A 55 -9.45 -4.51 4.02
CA THR A 55 -10.84 -4.52 4.53
C THR A 55 -11.88 -4.92 3.49
N SER A 56 -11.45 -5.39 2.32
CA SER A 56 -12.32 -5.83 1.21
C SER A 56 -13.17 -7.08 1.52
N GLY A 57 -12.84 -7.80 2.59
CA GLY A 57 -13.71 -8.82 3.21
C GLY A 57 -12.98 -10.06 3.75
N HIS A 58 -11.75 -10.32 3.29
CA HIS A 58 -10.87 -11.29 3.94
C HIS A 58 -10.48 -10.80 5.35
N ARG A 59 -10.31 -11.73 6.30
CA ARG A 59 -9.83 -11.40 7.66
C ARG A 59 -8.31 -11.26 7.71
N VAL A 60 -7.78 -10.19 7.11
CA VAL A 60 -6.37 -9.83 7.23
C VAL A 60 -6.13 -9.24 8.63
N ILE A 61 -5.31 -9.92 9.44
CA ILE A 61 -5.02 -9.52 10.83
C ILE A 61 -3.64 -8.87 11.01
N GLY A 62 -2.85 -8.84 9.95
CA GLY A 62 -1.52 -8.24 9.93
C GLY A 62 -0.95 -8.24 8.53
N THR A 63 0.05 -7.40 8.31
CA THR A 63 0.73 -7.28 7.03
C THR A 63 2.23 -7.13 7.24
N VAL A 64 3.01 -7.42 6.20
CA VAL A 64 4.45 -7.19 6.17
C VAL A 64 4.77 -6.20 5.05
N PHE A 65 5.33 -5.06 5.43
CA PHE A 65 5.82 -4.05 4.50
C PHE A 65 7.20 -4.42 3.97
N ALA A 66 7.39 -4.29 2.66
CA ALA A 66 8.67 -4.45 1.98
C ALA A 66 9.12 -3.13 1.34
N GLU A 67 10.39 -2.77 1.53
CA GLU A 67 11.03 -1.57 0.95
C GLU A 67 10.92 -1.55 -0.58
N CYS A 68 10.67 -0.37 -1.15
CA CYS A 68 10.42 -0.19 -2.58
C CYS A 68 11.02 1.11 -3.17
N ARG A 69 12.02 1.67 -2.49
CA ARG A 69 12.72 2.91 -2.83
C ARG A 69 11.83 4.15 -2.78
N SER A 70 10.86 4.18 -1.88
CA SER A 70 10.00 5.34 -1.65
C SER A 70 10.42 6.09 -0.39
N MET A 71 10.33 7.42 -0.40
CA MET A 71 10.57 8.24 0.81
C MET A 71 11.96 8.03 1.44
N TYR A 72 12.98 7.71 0.63
CA TYR A 72 14.38 7.73 1.07
C TYR A 72 14.74 9.12 1.60
N ARG A 73 15.66 9.18 2.58
CA ARG A 73 16.15 10.46 3.08
C ARG A 73 16.80 11.26 1.94
N GLU A 74 16.43 12.52 1.83
CA GLU A 74 17.01 13.43 0.83
C GLU A 74 18.51 13.68 1.10
N LEU A 75 18.88 13.76 2.38
CA LEU A 75 20.23 14.08 2.85
C LEU A 75 20.79 12.97 3.76
N GLY A 76 22.12 12.94 3.90
CA GLY A 76 22.85 12.01 4.76
C GLY A 76 23.72 10.99 3.99
N PRO A 77 24.40 10.07 4.71
CA PRO A 77 25.22 9.04 4.09
C PRO A 77 24.40 8.15 3.15
N GLU A 78 24.93 7.85 1.97
CA GLU A 78 24.20 7.12 0.92
C GLU A 78 23.63 5.79 1.43
N TYR A 79 24.42 5.03 2.19
CA TYR A 79 24.02 3.74 2.75
C TYR A 79 22.92 3.82 3.84
N LEU A 80 22.60 5.03 4.33
CA LEU A 80 21.53 5.27 5.32
C LEU A 80 20.31 5.98 4.73
N LYS A 81 20.31 6.33 3.44
CA LYS A 81 19.12 6.91 2.79
C LYS A 81 17.90 5.98 2.83
N PRO A 82 18.02 4.65 2.64
CA PRO A 82 16.88 3.74 2.70
C PRO A 82 16.13 3.72 4.03
N VAL A 83 16.80 4.08 5.14
CA VAL A 83 16.17 4.15 6.47
C VAL A 83 15.03 5.18 6.50
N GLY A 84 15.05 6.19 5.63
CA GLY A 84 13.97 7.17 5.50
C GLY A 84 12.63 6.52 5.14
N GLU A 85 12.65 5.44 4.35
CA GLU A 85 11.44 4.69 4.01
C GLU A 85 10.84 4.02 5.25
N SER A 86 11.67 3.39 6.09
CA SER A 86 11.22 2.81 7.35
C SER A 86 10.66 3.86 8.31
N GLU A 87 11.32 5.02 8.42
CA GLU A 87 10.84 6.16 9.23
C GLU A 87 9.49 6.68 8.72
N PHE A 88 9.33 6.80 7.40
CA PHE A 88 8.08 7.19 6.77
C PHE A 88 6.95 6.21 7.09
N VAL A 89 7.18 4.89 6.90
CA VAL A 89 6.17 3.86 7.15
C VAL A 89 5.74 3.84 8.61
N VAL A 90 6.68 3.93 9.55
CA VAL A 90 6.39 4.03 10.98
C VAL A 90 5.59 5.31 11.31
N GLY A 91 5.80 6.39 10.57
CA GLY A 91 5.10 7.66 10.79
C GLY A 91 3.64 7.68 10.29
N ILE A 92 3.25 6.75 9.41
CA ILE A 92 1.90 6.70 8.83
C ILE A 92 1.06 5.53 9.36
N ALA A 93 1.66 4.54 10.02
CA ALA A 93 1.00 3.32 10.50
C ALA A 93 0.74 3.32 12.02
#